data_AF-A0A929Y2L6-F1
#
_entry.id   AF-A0A929Y2L6-F1
#
_cell.length_a   1.000
_cell.length_b   1.000
_cell.length_c   1.000
_cell.angle_alpha   90.00
_cell.angle_beta   90.00
_cell.angle_gamma   90.00
#
_symmetry.space_group_name_H-M   'P 1'
#
loop_
_entity.id
_entity.type
_entity.pdbx_description
1 polymer ?
#
loop_
_entity_poly.entity_id
_entity_poly.type
_entity_poly.pdbx_seq_one_letter_code
_entity_poly.pdbx_strand_id
1 'polypeptide(L)'
;MIDPVHGTMFSYQNPAYKKIGDKKTDAFVGKISSAEEVSTSKPVGKVLGLATMPCSGTMSYCMNAIYADCSTEEDPVIRVGVTNGDASEAYDVHVKRVNPANASQLEMFALCSYTDDQGLTERGTFGSYHRMKVYARNARDNGYGGADFEDPEQVLQKMDWTDLLKKIAKDYCANAVTFAQGLDVKSLTGFLEKWQKRTNDLD
;
A
#
# COMPACT_ATOMS: atom_id res chain seq x y z
N MET A 1 0.57 40.10 -37.34
CA MET A 1 -0.55 39.14 -37.32
C MET A 1 -0.03 37.89 -36.63
N ILE A 2 -0.61 37.53 -35.49
CA ILE A 2 -0.18 36.40 -34.66
C ILE A 2 -1.12 35.24 -35.00
N ASP A 3 -0.58 34.09 -35.40
CA ASP A 3 -1.35 32.87 -35.64
C ASP A 3 -1.98 32.36 -34.34
N PRO A 4 -3.19 31.76 -34.38
CA PRO A 4 -3.79 31.20 -33.19
C PRO A 4 -3.09 29.90 -32.80
N VAL A 5 -2.64 29.85 -31.55
CA VAL A 5 -2.15 28.65 -30.87
C VAL A 5 -3.27 27.60 -30.88
N HIS A 6 -3.04 26.50 -31.61
CA HIS A 6 -3.91 25.34 -31.55
C HIS A 6 -3.86 24.77 -30.13
N GLY A 7 -5.00 24.86 -29.44
CA GLY A 7 -5.16 24.36 -28.07
C GLY A 7 -4.77 22.88 -27.98
N THR A 8 -3.87 22.58 -27.04
CA THR A 8 -3.50 21.22 -26.69
C THR A 8 -4.72 20.48 -26.14
N MET A 9 -5.21 19.51 -26.92
CA MET A 9 -6.21 18.53 -26.52
C MET A 9 -5.72 17.82 -25.24
N PHE A 10 -6.56 17.77 -24.19
CA PHE A 10 -6.21 17.06 -22.95
C PHE A 10 -6.04 15.56 -23.24
N SER A 11 -5.08 14.90 -22.59
CA SER A 11 -4.62 13.52 -22.86
C SER A 11 -5.74 12.45 -22.85
N TYR A 12 -6.83 12.68 -22.11
CA TYR A 12 -7.99 11.79 -22.05
C TYR A 12 -8.82 11.71 -23.34
N GLN A 13 -8.58 12.59 -24.32
CA GLN A 13 -9.28 12.58 -25.60
C GLN A 13 -8.55 11.77 -26.69
N ASN A 14 -7.39 11.16 -26.37
CA ASN A 14 -6.67 10.31 -27.32
C ASN A 14 -7.32 8.91 -27.41
N PRO A 15 -7.75 8.45 -28.61
CA PRO A 15 -8.43 7.17 -28.81
C PRO A 15 -7.57 5.93 -28.49
N ALA A 16 -6.28 6.08 -28.22
CA ALA A 16 -5.42 5.03 -27.65
C ALA A 16 -5.79 4.67 -26.19
N TYR A 17 -6.50 5.55 -25.48
CA TYR A 17 -7.01 5.31 -24.12
C TYR A 17 -8.49 4.90 -24.15
N LYS A 18 -8.84 3.96 -25.03
CA LYS A 18 -10.21 3.47 -25.12
C LYS A 18 -10.50 2.52 -23.95
N LYS A 19 -11.45 2.93 -23.13
CA LYS A 19 -12.11 2.19 -22.03
C LYS A 19 -12.29 0.70 -22.32
N ILE A 20 -11.74 -0.15 -21.45
CA ILE A 20 -12.06 -1.58 -21.37
C ILE A 20 -12.41 -1.85 -19.92
N GLY A 21 -13.72 -1.94 -19.63
CA GLY A 21 -14.18 -2.39 -18.32
C GLY A 21 -13.90 -3.88 -18.16
N ASP A 22 -13.09 -4.24 -17.16
CA ASP A 22 -12.61 -5.62 -16.97
C ASP A 22 -13.27 -6.32 -15.77
N LYS A 23 -13.57 -7.62 -15.95
CA LYS A 23 -14.12 -8.59 -14.97
C LYS A 23 -13.30 -8.77 -13.67
N LYS A 24 -12.22 -8.02 -13.48
CA LYS A 24 -11.26 -8.20 -12.37
C LYS A 24 -11.67 -7.49 -11.07
N THR A 25 -12.52 -6.47 -11.14
CA THR A 25 -13.06 -5.77 -9.95
C THR A 25 -13.89 -6.70 -9.07
N ASP A 26 -14.76 -7.54 -9.65
CA ASP A 26 -15.62 -8.44 -8.88
C ASP A 26 -14.84 -9.52 -8.11
N ALA A 27 -13.67 -9.93 -8.62
CA ALA A 27 -12.79 -10.89 -7.95
C ALA A 27 -11.93 -10.27 -6.85
N PHE A 28 -11.72 -8.94 -6.89
CA PHE A 28 -11.00 -8.19 -5.87
C PHE A 28 -11.81 -8.14 -4.57
N VAL A 29 -13.09 -7.76 -4.65
CA VAL A 29 -14.00 -7.62 -3.50
C VAL A 29 -14.18 -8.92 -2.72
N GLY A 30 -14.30 -10.06 -3.41
CA GLY A 30 -14.49 -11.37 -2.78
C GLY A 30 -13.27 -11.89 -1.99
N LYS A 31 -12.11 -11.24 -2.08
CA LYS A 31 -10.85 -11.67 -1.45
C LYS A 31 -10.36 -10.74 -0.33
N ILE A 32 -11.14 -9.71 0.00
CA ILE A 32 -10.82 -8.71 1.03
C ILE A 32 -10.94 -9.33 2.43
N SER A 33 -10.14 -8.89 3.40
CA SER A 33 -10.05 -9.49 4.73
C SER A 33 -10.90 -8.78 5.79
N SER A 34 -10.93 -9.31 7.02
CA SER A 34 -11.73 -8.80 8.14
C SER A 34 -11.26 -7.45 8.71
N ALA A 35 -10.03 -7.03 8.41
CA ALA A 35 -9.55 -5.71 8.82
C ALA A 35 -10.06 -4.59 7.89
N GLU A 36 -10.61 -4.96 6.74
CA GLU A 36 -11.07 -4.06 5.70
C GLU A 36 -12.56 -4.24 5.40
N GLU A 37 -13.25 -3.14 5.12
CA GLU A 37 -14.66 -3.17 4.74
C GLU A 37 -14.89 -2.31 3.51
N VAL A 38 -15.78 -2.72 2.60
CA VAL A 38 -16.14 -1.89 1.44
C VAL A 38 -16.86 -0.64 1.93
N SER A 39 -16.30 0.52 1.64
CA SER A 39 -16.87 1.80 2.06
C SER A 39 -18.07 2.19 1.18
N THR A 40 -19.11 2.73 1.82
CA THR A 40 -20.27 3.32 1.14
C THR A 40 -20.08 4.80 0.79
N SER A 41 -18.93 5.39 1.12
CA SER A 41 -18.68 6.83 1.00
C SER A 41 -17.34 7.14 0.32
N LYS A 42 -17.31 8.22 -0.45
CA LYS A 42 -16.12 8.61 -1.23
C LYS A 42 -15.03 9.17 -0.32
N PRO A 43 -13.75 9.00 -0.69
CA PRO A 43 -12.67 9.59 0.09
C PRO A 43 -12.66 11.12 -0.05
N VAL A 44 -12.89 11.84 1.05
CA VAL A 44 -12.81 13.30 1.16
C VAL A 44 -11.93 13.64 2.38
N GLY A 45 -10.80 14.33 2.18
CA GLY A 45 -9.93 14.71 3.29
C GLY A 45 -8.46 14.93 2.92
N LYS A 46 -7.63 15.17 3.93
CA LYS A 46 -6.17 15.24 3.78
C LYS A 46 -5.63 13.89 3.30
N VAL A 47 -4.89 13.90 2.19
CA VAL A 47 -4.19 12.71 1.70
C VAL A 47 -2.99 12.41 2.58
N LEU A 48 -2.97 11.21 3.17
CA LEU A 48 -1.89 10.73 4.05
C LEU A 48 -0.79 10.01 3.25
N GLY A 49 -1.19 9.28 2.21
CA GLY A 49 -0.30 8.48 1.39
C GLY A 49 -0.86 8.29 -0.02
N LEU A 50 0.05 8.07 -0.97
CA LEU A 50 -0.24 7.69 -2.34
C LEU A 50 0.63 6.50 -2.70
N ALA A 51 0.13 5.55 -3.47
CA ALA A 51 0.92 4.42 -3.98
C ALA A 51 0.31 3.88 -5.27
N THR A 52 1.05 3.00 -5.95
CA THR A 52 0.53 2.25 -7.10
C THR A 52 0.67 0.75 -6.91
N MET A 53 -0.28 0.01 -7.49
CA MET A 53 -0.28 -1.45 -7.57
C MET A 53 -0.65 -1.89 -8.98
N PRO A 54 -0.07 -2.99 -9.49
CA PRO A 54 -0.39 -3.49 -10.83
C PRO A 54 -1.85 -3.96 -10.92
N CYS A 55 -2.49 -3.75 -12.08
CA CYS A 55 -3.86 -4.17 -12.39
C CYS A 55 -3.90 -5.14 -13.59
N SER A 56 -3.26 -4.75 -14.69
CA SER A 56 -3.15 -5.57 -15.90
C SER A 56 -2.14 -4.95 -16.87
N GLY A 57 -1.17 -5.74 -17.35
CA GLY A 57 -0.17 -5.25 -18.30
C GLY A 57 0.56 -3.99 -17.79
N THR A 58 0.38 -2.86 -18.48
CA THR A 58 0.96 -1.55 -18.09
C THR A 58 0.04 -0.70 -17.19
N MET A 59 -1.19 -1.16 -16.90
CA MET A 59 -2.13 -0.44 -16.05
C MET A 59 -1.88 -0.71 -14.57
N SER A 60 -1.92 0.36 -13.78
CA SER A 60 -1.82 0.31 -12.32
C SER A 60 -3.07 0.91 -11.67
N TYR A 61 -3.48 0.33 -10.56
CA TYR A 61 -4.31 1.01 -9.58
C TYR A 61 -3.50 2.08 -8.87
N CYS A 62 -4.05 3.28 -8.76
CA CYS A 62 -3.62 4.32 -7.84
C CYS A 62 -4.34 4.12 -6.51
N MET A 63 -3.57 4.05 -5.42
CA MET A 63 -4.08 4.05 -4.06
C MET A 63 -3.89 5.42 -3.43
N ASN A 64 -4.88 5.87 -2.66
CA ASN A 64 -4.77 7.01 -1.77
C ASN A 64 -5.32 6.68 -0.38
N ALA A 65 -4.59 7.05 0.66
CA ALA A 65 -5.02 6.85 2.05
C ALA A 65 -5.52 8.19 2.64
N ILE A 66 -6.68 8.17 3.29
CA ILE A 66 -7.23 9.26 4.09
C ILE A 66 -7.81 8.69 5.39
N TYR A 67 -8.07 9.52 6.40
CA TYR A 67 -8.92 9.11 7.52
C TYR A 67 -10.37 8.89 7.04
N ALA A 68 -10.99 7.80 7.47
CA ALA A 68 -12.41 7.57 7.26
C ALA A 68 -13.25 8.49 8.18
N ASP A 69 -14.50 8.77 7.80
CA ASP A 69 -15.40 9.62 8.60
C ASP A 69 -15.71 9.02 9.98
N CYS A 70 -15.64 7.69 10.10
CA CYS A 70 -15.82 6.95 11.34
C CYS A 70 -14.55 6.80 12.18
N SER A 71 -13.40 7.32 11.71
CA SER A 71 -12.13 7.17 12.39
C SER A 71 -12.13 7.92 13.73
N THR A 72 -11.65 7.24 14.77
CA THR A 72 -11.48 7.80 16.12
C THR A 72 -10.04 7.57 16.62
N GLU A 73 -9.67 8.14 17.78
CA GLU A 73 -8.37 7.84 18.38
C GLU A 73 -8.32 6.40 18.93
N GLU A 74 -9.45 5.92 19.46
CA GLU A 74 -9.64 4.57 19.98
C GLU A 74 -9.68 3.51 18.88
N ASP A 75 -10.27 3.82 17.74
CA ASP A 75 -10.31 2.98 16.54
C ASP A 75 -9.98 3.82 15.30
N PRO A 76 -8.68 4.02 15.01
CA PRO A 76 -8.27 4.74 13.81
C PRO A 76 -8.59 3.90 12.58
N VAL A 77 -9.35 4.50 11.65
CA VAL A 77 -9.78 3.87 10.41
C VAL A 77 -9.25 4.67 9.23
N ILE A 78 -8.49 4.01 8.37
CA ILE A 78 -7.94 4.60 7.15
C ILE A 78 -8.74 4.11 5.96
N ARG A 79 -9.37 5.04 5.24
CA ARG A 79 -10.02 4.77 3.97
C ARG A 79 -8.98 4.78 2.85
N VAL A 80 -8.80 3.63 2.20
CA VAL A 80 -7.96 3.46 1.03
C VAL A 80 -8.84 3.50 -0.21
N GLY A 81 -8.76 4.59 -0.98
CA GLY A 81 -9.32 4.65 -2.32
C GLY A 81 -8.41 3.92 -3.30
N VAL A 82 -8.99 3.12 -4.19
CA VAL A 82 -8.30 2.37 -5.24
C VAL A 82 -8.95 2.70 -6.57
N THR A 83 -8.19 3.29 -7.51
CA THR A 83 -8.71 3.67 -8.83
C THR A 83 -7.78 3.25 -9.96
N ASN A 84 -8.35 2.78 -11.08
CA ASN A 84 -7.62 2.53 -12.33
C ASN A 84 -8.16 3.37 -13.50
N GLY A 85 -8.83 4.50 -13.20
CA GLY A 85 -9.47 5.38 -14.18
C GLY A 85 -10.90 4.98 -14.56
N ASP A 86 -11.19 3.67 -14.64
CA ASP A 86 -12.51 3.15 -15.02
C ASP A 86 -13.33 2.67 -13.82
N ALA A 87 -12.66 2.17 -12.78
CA ALA A 87 -13.24 1.80 -11.51
C ALA A 87 -12.63 2.65 -10.39
N SER A 88 -13.45 2.93 -9.37
CA SER A 88 -13.02 3.53 -8.11
C SER A 88 -13.76 2.82 -6.99
N GLU A 89 -13.01 2.11 -6.17
CA GLU A 89 -13.50 1.49 -4.95
C GLU A 89 -12.79 2.10 -3.74
N ALA A 90 -13.37 1.97 -2.56
CA ALA A 90 -12.79 2.46 -1.33
C ALA A 90 -12.98 1.42 -0.23
N TYR A 91 -11.95 1.23 0.57
CA TYR A 91 -11.93 0.23 1.65
C TYR A 91 -11.51 0.88 2.96
N ASP A 92 -12.29 0.66 4.01
CA ASP A 92 -12.02 1.18 5.34
C ASP A 92 -11.20 0.16 6.11
N VAL A 93 -9.98 0.52 6.50
CA VAL A 93 -9.02 -0.35 7.20
C VAL A 93 -8.90 0.08 8.65
N HIS A 94 -9.25 -0.82 9.57
CA HIS A 94 -9.04 -0.63 11.00
C HIS A 94 -7.56 -0.89 11.35
N VAL A 95 -6.72 0.15 11.38
CA VAL A 95 -5.25 -0.04 11.41
C VAL A 95 -4.75 -0.71 12.70
N LYS A 96 -5.50 -0.60 13.81
CA LYS A 96 -5.22 -1.34 15.05
C LYS A 96 -5.49 -2.85 14.95
N ARG A 97 -6.22 -3.32 13.93
CA ARG A 97 -6.48 -4.74 13.66
C ARG A 97 -5.55 -5.33 12.60
N VAL A 98 -4.74 -4.50 11.95
CA VAL A 98 -3.78 -4.97 10.94
C VAL A 98 -2.67 -5.75 11.63
N ASN A 99 -2.51 -7.01 11.24
CA ASN A 99 -1.42 -7.89 11.67
C ASN A 99 -0.31 -7.93 10.61
N PRO A 100 0.85 -7.28 10.80
CA PRO A 100 1.93 -7.27 9.83
C PRO A 100 2.51 -8.65 9.46
N ALA A 101 2.28 -9.69 10.26
CA ALA A 101 2.67 -11.06 9.93
C ALA A 101 1.63 -11.79 9.05
N ASN A 102 0.47 -11.18 8.79
CA ASN A 102 -0.59 -11.73 7.95
C ASN A 102 -1.43 -10.58 7.35
N ALA A 103 -0.77 -9.74 6.55
CA ALA A 103 -1.40 -8.55 5.95
C ALA A 103 -1.20 -8.50 4.44
N SER A 104 -2.17 -7.91 3.75
CA SER A 104 -2.15 -7.57 2.34
C SER A 104 -1.34 -6.28 2.09
N GLN A 105 -1.07 -5.96 0.83
CA GLN A 105 -0.46 -4.68 0.47
C GLN A 105 -1.34 -3.49 0.85
N LEU A 106 -2.66 -3.66 0.80
CA LEU A 106 -3.64 -2.61 1.10
C LEU A 106 -3.67 -2.32 2.62
N GLU A 107 -3.71 -3.36 3.45
CA GLU A 107 -3.64 -3.24 4.91
C GLU A 107 -2.34 -2.57 5.35
N MET A 108 -1.21 -2.98 4.78
CA MET A 108 0.08 -2.37 5.11
C MET A 108 0.22 -0.95 4.58
N PHE A 109 -0.37 -0.63 3.43
CA PHE A 109 -0.42 0.75 2.92
C PHE A 109 -1.19 1.66 3.87
N ALA A 110 -2.35 1.22 4.34
CA ALA A 110 -3.14 1.95 5.33
C ALA A 110 -2.37 2.14 6.65
N LEU A 111 -1.82 1.06 7.20
CA LEU A 111 -1.05 1.10 8.45
C LEU A 111 0.14 2.06 8.35
N CYS A 112 0.98 1.91 7.34
CA CYS A 112 2.14 2.78 7.14
C CYS A 112 1.76 4.25 6.96
N SER A 113 0.67 4.52 6.22
CA SER A 113 0.18 5.90 6.02
C SER A 113 -0.27 6.54 7.33
N TYR A 114 -0.95 5.77 8.19
CA TYR A 114 -1.34 6.22 9.52
C TYR A 114 -0.11 6.46 10.41
N THR A 115 0.81 5.50 10.50
CA THR A 115 1.96 5.61 11.41
C THR A 115 2.92 6.72 11.00
N ASP A 116 3.02 7.01 9.70
CA ASP A 116 3.77 8.16 9.18
C ASP A 116 3.12 9.49 9.58
N ASP A 117 1.79 9.61 9.47
CA ASP A 117 1.05 10.83 9.86
C ASP A 117 1.10 11.08 11.38
N GLN A 118 1.07 10.01 12.18
CA GLN A 118 1.22 10.06 13.64
C GLN A 118 2.68 10.27 14.10
N GLY A 119 3.66 10.26 13.18
CA GLY A 119 5.08 10.39 13.53
C GLY A 119 5.65 9.19 14.30
N LEU A 120 5.00 8.03 14.21
CA LEU A 120 5.41 6.79 14.87
C LEU A 120 6.50 6.05 14.07
N THR A 121 6.59 6.29 12.77
CA THR A 121 7.58 5.74 11.85
C THR A 121 8.34 6.84 11.13
N GLU A 122 9.60 6.55 10.75
CA GLU A 122 10.36 7.43 9.87
C GLU A 122 9.81 7.33 8.44
N ARG A 123 9.05 8.34 8.00
CA ARG A 123 8.43 8.33 6.67
C ARG A 123 9.45 8.43 5.53
N GLY A 124 10.62 9.04 5.77
CA GLY A 124 11.55 9.43 4.70
C GLY A 124 10.90 10.38 3.68
N THR A 125 11.36 10.34 2.43
CA THR A 125 10.81 11.21 1.35
C THR A 125 9.46 10.72 0.84
N PHE A 126 9.29 9.40 0.70
CA PHE A 126 8.16 8.79 -0.02
C PHE A 126 7.16 8.05 0.89
N GLY A 127 7.39 7.99 2.20
CA GLY A 127 6.56 7.24 3.14
C GLY A 127 7.14 5.86 3.45
N SER A 128 6.87 5.37 4.67
CA SER A 128 7.37 4.09 5.18
C SER A 128 6.86 2.90 4.36
N TYR A 129 5.66 2.98 3.79
CA TYR A 129 5.13 1.95 2.90
C TYR A 129 6.04 1.69 1.69
N HIS A 130 6.50 2.73 1.00
CA HIS A 130 7.35 2.56 -0.17
C HIS A 130 8.70 1.94 0.19
N ARG A 131 9.29 2.37 1.32
CA ARG A 131 10.53 1.78 1.83
C ARG A 131 10.33 0.30 2.13
N MET A 132 9.26 -0.03 2.86
CA MET A 132 8.88 -1.39 3.19
C MET A 132 8.69 -2.25 1.94
N LYS A 133 7.97 -1.74 0.94
CA LYS A 133 7.71 -2.44 -0.34
C LYS A 133 9.00 -2.74 -1.09
N VAL A 134 9.96 -1.81 -1.12
CA VAL A 134 11.28 -2.05 -1.72
C VAL A 134 12.03 -3.17 -0.99
N TYR A 135 12.04 -3.16 0.35
CA TYR A 135 12.71 -4.21 1.12
C TYR A 135 12.07 -5.59 0.92
N ALA A 136 10.74 -5.66 0.93
CA ALA A 136 10.03 -6.91 0.66
C ALA A 136 10.29 -7.43 -0.77
N ARG A 137 10.36 -6.54 -1.77
CA ARG A 137 10.75 -6.91 -3.14
C ARG A 137 12.17 -7.48 -3.17
N ASN A 138 13.11 -6.82 -2.53
CA ASN A 138 14.49 -7.29 -2.49
C ASN A 138 14.63 -8.63 -1.74
N ALA A 139 13.81 -8.85 -0.69
CA ALA A 139 13.73 -10.13 -0.01
C ALA A 139 13.27 -11.25 -0.96
N ARG A 140 12.23 -10.97 -1.77
CA ARG A 140 11.75 -11.89 -2.79
C ARG A 140 12.82 -12.16 -3.85
N ASP A 141 13.48 -11.13 -4.36
CA ASP A 141 14.54 -11.26 -5.38
C ASP A 141 15.74 -12.08 -4.85
N ASN A 142 15.97 -12.08 -3.53
CA ASN A 142 16.93 -12.94 -2.84
C ASN A 142 16.41 -14.38 -2.59
N GLY A 143 15.19 -14.71 -3.02
CA GLY A 143 14.61 -16.06 -2.93
C GLY A 143 13.85 -16.37 -1.63
N TYR A 144 13.52 -15.37 -0.81
CA TYR A 144 12.82 -15.59 0.47
C TYR A 144 11.30 -15.80 0.35
N GLY A 145 10.76 -15.75 -0.86
CA GLY A 145 9.32 -15.84 -1.12
C GLY A 145 8.59 -14.50 -0.95
N GLY A 146 7.28 -14.55 -0.73
CA GLY A 146 6.40 -13.37 -0.68
C GLY A 146 5.64 -13.14 -1.99
N ALA A 147 4.70 -12.19 -1.96
CA ALA A 147 3.89 -11.84 -3.11
C ALA A 147 4.73 -11.17 -4.23
N ASP A 148 4.39 -11.45 -5.47
CA ASP A 148 4.90 -10.69 -6.61
C ASP A 148 4.16 -9.35 -6.69
N PHE A 149 4.88 -8.27 -6.37
CA PHE A 149 4.36 -6.91 -6.40
C PHE A 149 4.01 -6.40 -7.80
N GLU A 150 4.42 -7.12 -8.86
CA GLU A 150 4.10 -6.82 -10.26
C GLU A 150 2.99 -7.74 -10.79
N ASP A 151 2.57 -8.76 -10.02
CA ASP A 151 1.47 -9.65 -10.37
C ASP A 151 0.13 -9.13 -9.82
N PRO A 152 -0.81 -8.71 -10.69
CA PRO A 152 -2.12 -8.27 -10.25
C PRO A 152 -2.93 -9.33 -9.49
N GLU A 153 -2.65 -10.62 -9.70
CA GLU A 153 -3.37 -11.71 -9.03
C GLU A 153 -2.97 -11.86 -7.55
N GLN A 154 -1.81 -11.33 -7.18
CA GLN A 154 -1.23 -11.41 -5.83
C GLN A 154 -1.38 -10.10 -5.04
N VAL A 155 -2.05 -9.09 -5.59
CA VAL A 155 -2.15 -7.76 -4.98
C VAL A 155 -2.79 -7.76 -3.58
N LEU A 156 -3.73 -8.68 -3.34
CA LEU A 156 -4.39 -8.89 -2.04
C LEU A 156 -3.81 -10.06 -1.24
N GLN A 157 -2.79 -10.74 -1.76
CA GLN A 157 -2.19 -11.87 -1.05
C GLN A 157 -1.61 -11.39 0.29
N LYS A 158 -2.06 -12.04 1.36
CA LYS A 158 -1.48 -11.84 2.68
C LYS A 158 -0.14 -12.53 2.78
N MET A 159 0.81 -11.86 3.44
CA MET A 159 2.11 -12.44 3.72
C MET A 159 2.65 -11.94 5.06
N ASP A 160 3.67 -12.65 5.55
CA ASP A 160 4.41 -12.25 6.73
C ASP A 160 5.47 -11.22 6.35
N TRP A 161 5.08 -9.94 6.43
CA TRP A 161 5.99 -8.82 6.15
C TRP A 161 7.13 -8.80 7.15
N THR A 162 6.86 -9.13 8.42
CA THR A 162 7.90 -9.08 9.45
C THR A 162 9.01 -10.10 9.19
N ASP A 163 8.66 -11.32 8.76
CA ASP A 163 9.62 -12.36 8.42
C ASP A 163 10.44 -12.00 7.18
N LEU A 164 9.80 -11.52 6.11
CA LEU A 164 10.50 -11.06 4.89
C LEU A 164 11.51 -9.93 5.21
N LEU A 165 11.08 -8.95 6.01
CA LEU A 165 11.93 -7.82 6.39
C LEU A 165 13.10 -8.26 7.30
N LYS A 166 12.90 -9.22 8.21
CA LYS A 166 13.99 -9.81 9.01
C LYS A 166 15.05 -10.47 8.13
N LYS A 167 14.62 -11.24 7.13
CA LYS A 167 15.51 -11.98 6.22
C LYS A 167 16.37 -11.02 5.40
N ILE A 168 15.76 -10.01 4.76
CA ILE A 168 16.54 -9.02 4.00
C ILE A 168 17.40 -8.12 4.88
N ALA A 169 16.95 -7.78 6.09
CA ALA A 169 17.75 -7.05 7.06
C ALA A 169 19.05 -7.79 7.42
N LYS A 170 18.97 -9.12 7.58
CA LYS A 170 20.14 -9.97 7.83
C LYS A 170 21.15 -9.89 6.68
N ASP A 171 20.69 -10.00 5.44
CA ASP A 171 21.55 -9.92 4.25
C ASP A 171 22.20 -8.54 4.13
N TYR A 172 21.43 -7.48 4.37
CA TYR A 172 21.93 -6.11 4.33
C TYR A 172 22.94 -5.82 5.44
N CYS A 173 22.70 -6.29 6.66
CA CYS A 173 23.66 -6.15 7.75
C CYS A 173 24.94 -6.97 7.55
N ALA A 174 24.94 -7.98 6.67
CA ALA A 174 26.14 -8.76 6.36
C ALA A 174 27.04 -8.10 5.30
N ASN A 175 26.58 -7.04 4.64
CA ASN A 175 27.31 -6.34 3.58
C ASN A 175 27.56 -4.88 3.96
N ALA A 176 28.82 -4.45 3.94
CA ALA A 176 29.21 -3.11 4.34
C ALA A 176 28.53 -1.99 3.52
N VAL A 177 28.21 -2.25 2.24
CA VAL A 177 27.57 -1.29 1.33
C VAL A 177 26.09 -1.09 1.69
N THR A 178 25.40 -2.15 2.12
CA THR A 178 23.97 -2.11 2.44
C THR A 178 23.69 -2.08 3.95
N PHE A 179 24.73 -1.97 4.78
CA PHE A 179 24.61 -2.04 6.24
C PHE A 179 23.64 -1.00 6.81
N ALA A 180 23.68 0.24 6.30
CA ALA A 180 22.79 1.31 6.73
C ALA A 180 21.31 0.99 6.43
N GLN A 181 21.03 0.45 5.24
CA GLN A 181 19.69 -0.05 4.88
C GLN A 181 19.30 -1.22 5.79
N GLY A 182 20.23 -2.09 6.16
CA GLY A 182 20.00 -3.16 7.12
C GLY A 182 19.54 -2.64 8.48
N LEU A 183 20.16 -1.57 9.00
CA LEU A 183 19.73 -0.93 10.25
C LEU A 183 18.33 -0.30 10.11
N ASP A 184 18.04 0.35 8.99
CA ASP A 184 16.71 0.92 8.73
C ASP A 184 15.62 -0.17 8.67
N VAL A 185 15.87 -1.26 7.94
CA VAL A 185 14.92 -2.40 7.86
C VAL A 185 14.70 -3.00 9.25
N LYS A 186 15.76 -3.17 10.06
CA LYS A 186 15.63 -3.66 11.44
C LYS A 186 14.78 -2.75 12.30
N SER A 187 14.94 -1.42 12.17
CA SER A 187 14.14 -0.44 12.90
C SER A 187 12.65 -0.57 12.54
N LEU A 188 12.34 -0.56 11.25
CA LEU A 188 10.97 -0.73 10.74
C LEU A 188 10.36 -2.07 11.17
N THR A 189 11.11 -3.16 11.04
CA THR A 189 10.67 -4.50 11.45
C THR A 189 10.36 -4.53 12.95
N GLY A 190 11.25 -3.99 13.78
CA GLY A 190 11.04 -3.94 15.23
C GLY A 190 9.83 -3.09 15.63
N PHE A 191 9.50 -2.06 14.86
CA PHE A 191 8.25 -1.32 15.02
C PHE A 191 7.03 -2.20 14.68
N LEU A 192 7.03 -2.88 13.52
CA LEU A 192 5.91 -3.73 13.08
C LEU A 192 5.67 -4.92 14.02
N GLU A 193 6.72 -5.55 14.55
CA GLU A 193 6.59 -6.61 15.55
C GLU A 193 5.98 -6.10 16.87
N LYS A 194 6.32 -4.87 17.28
CA LYS A 194 5.69 -4.24 18.45
C LYS A 194 4.25 -3.87 18.18
N TRP A 195 3.91 -3.48 16.95
CA TRP A 195 2.53 -3.24 16.55
C TRP A 195 1.71 -4.53 16.63
N GLN A 196 2.20 -5.60 16.01
CA GLN A 196 1.60 -6.93 16.04
C GLN A 196 1.33 -7.45 17.46
N LYS A 197 2.26 -7.25 18.39
CA LYS A 197 2.04 -7.70 19.78
C LYS A 197 0.85 -7.01 20.44
N ARG A 198 0.63 -5.71 20.15
CA ARG A 198 -0.53 -4.99 20.68
C ARG A 198 -1.84 -5.47 20.07
N THR A 199 -1.84 -5.88 18.80
CA THR A 199 -3.06 -6.35 18.13
C THR A 199 -3.51 -7.69 18.72
N ASN A 200 -2.57 -8.58 19.04
CA ASN A 200 -2.89 -9.87 19.66
C ASN A 200 -3.44 -9.78 21.09
N ASP A 201 -3.28 -8.63 21.77
CA ASP A 201 -3.83 -8.37 23.11
C ASP A 201 -5.27 -7.81 23.05
N LEU A 202 -5.83 -7.60 21.84
CA LEU A 202 -7.19 -7.09 21.61
C LEU A 202 -8.21 -8.18 21.23
N ASP A 203 -7.74 -9.42 20.99
CA ASP A 203 -8.54 -10.63 20.74
C ASP A 203 -8.74 -11.47 22.02
#